data_AF-A0A923MJE6-F1
#
_entry.id   AF-A0A923MJE6-F1
#
_cell.length_a   1.000
_cell.length_b   1.000
_cell.length_c   1.000
_cell.angle_alpha   90.00
_cell.angle_beta   90.00
_cell.angle_gamma   90.00
#
_symmetry.space_group_name_H-M   'P 1'
#
loop_
_entity.id
_entity.type
_entity.pdbx_description
1 polymer ?
#
loop_
_entity_poly.entity_id
_entity_poly.type
_entity_poly.pdbx_seq_one_letter_code
_entity_poly.pdbx_strand_id
1 'polypeptide(L)'
;MRVRGDNAPSNAFSLEEQPNKPGVALVRFYENAEPFEEKRDELTISGWVYDEYHLELNMYDGLSEDILGNYAGYLAQAKLHEAEGKTIPSLQQQVADLETDKAALTEKVTSLEGQVTDTQMALCDVYEQIVAVTSTTGGE
;
A
#
# COMPACT_ATOMS: atom_id res chain seq x y z
N MET A 1 -8.51 -0.01 11.55
CA MET A 1 -7.16 -0.60 11.71
C MET A 1 -7.23 -1.72 12.73
N ARG A 2 -6.45 -2.80 12.61
CA ARG A 2 -6.49 -3.91 13.58
C ARG A 2 -5.52 -3.64 14.74
N VAL A 3 -6.04 -3.59 15.96
CA VAL A 3 -5.32 -3.19 17.18
C VAL A 3 -5.33 -4.34 18.19
N ARG A 4 -4.32 -4.40 19.07
CA ARG A 4 -4.28 -5.30 20.23
C ARG A 4 -4.47 -4.51 21.52
N GLY A 5 -5.28 -5.03 22.43
CA GLY A 5 -5.49 -4.46 23.77
C GLY A 5 -5.49 -5.55 24.84
N ASP A 6 -5.20 -5.17 26.09
CA ASP A 6 -5.22 -6.12 27.22
C ASP A 6 -6.64 -6.59 27.54
N ASN A 7 -7.63 -5.72 27.30
CA ASN A 7 -9.05 -5.97 27.58
C ASN A 7 -9.90 -5.84 26.31
N ALA A 8 -11.05 -6.51 26.32
CA ALA A 8 -12.08 -6.29 25.32
C ALA A 8 -12.58 -4.84 25.38
N PRO A 9 -12.94 -4.22 24.25
CA PRO A 9 -13.64 -2.94 24.26
C PRO A 9 -14.95 -3.03 25.07
N SER A 10 -15.11 -2.15 26.06
CA SER A 10 -16.29 -2.20 26.96
C SER A 10 -17.60 -1.81 26.28
N ASN A 11 -17.53 -1.07 25.17
CA ASN A 11 -18.67 -0.56 24.40
C ASN A 11 -18.36 -0.64 22.90
N ALA A 12 -19.38 -0.44 22.06
CA ALA A 12 -19.21 -0.39 20.60
C ALA A 12 -18.40 0.82 20.11
N PHE A 13 -18.27 1.86 20.94
CA PHE A 13 -17.40 3.01 20.70
C PHE A 13 -16.98 3.69 22.01
N SER A 14 -16.00 4.58 21.95
CA SER A 14 -15.62 5.49 23.03
C SER A 14 -15.44 6.92 22.53
N LEU A 15 -15.64 7.89 23.42
CA LEU A 15 -15.40 9.32 23.18
C LEU A 15 -14.26 9.81 24.07
N GLU A 16 -13.29 10.49 23.47
CA GLU A 16 -12.13 11.06 24.17
C GLU A 16 -11.95 12.52 23.74
N GLU A 17 -11.93 13.46 24.69
CA GLU A 17 -11.59 14.85 24.37
C GLU A 17 -10.13 14.96 23.96
N GLN A 18 -9.85 15.73 22.90
CA GLN A 18 -8.48 15.93 22.45
C GLN A 18 -7.84 17.14 23.15
N PRO A 19 -6.76 16.96 23.94
CA PRO A 19 -6.12 18.07 24.65
C PRO A 19 -5.63 19.19 23.72
N ASN A 20 -5.24 18.82 22.50
CA ASN A 20 -4.72 19.74 21.48
C ASN A 20 -5.81 20.32 20.56
N LYS A 21 -7.06 19.88 20.69
CA LYS A 21 -8.22 20.35 19.91
C LYS A 21 -9.46 20.50 20.81
N PRO A 22 -9.52 21.55 21.65
CA PRO A 22 -10.66 21.79 22.53
C PRO A 22 -11.97 21.87 21.73
N GLY A 23 -13.04 21.26 22.28
CA GLY A 23 -14.34 21.19 21.61
C GLY A 23 -14.43 20.12 20.53
N VAL A 24 -13.41 19.27 20.36
CA VAL A 24 -13.43 18.10 19.46
C VAL A 24 -13.21 16.83 20.27
N ALA A 25 -14.07 15.84 20.02
CA ALA A 25 -13.94 14.49 20.53
C ALA A 25 -13.36 13.56 19.46
N LEU A 26 -12.40 12.74 19.85
CA LEU A 26 -12.00 11.55 19.11
C LEU A 26 -13.00 10.43 19.42
N VAL A 27 -13.72 9.99 18.41
CA VAL A 27 -14.59 8.82 18.46
C VAL A 27 -13.81 7.61 17.98
N ARG A 28 -13.74 6.56 18.80
CA ARG A 28 -13.16 5.26 18.43
C ARG A 28 -14.26 4.23 18.34
N PHE A 29 -14.48 3.63 17.18
CA PHE A 29 -15.43 2.55 16.96
C PHE A 29 -14.72 1.20 16.98
N TYR A 30 -15.37 0.17 17.53
CA TYR A 30 -14.77 -1.16 17.67
C TYR A 30 -15.62 -2.24 16.98
N GLU A 31 -14.99 -3.10 16.18
CA GLU A 31 -15.61 -4.28 15.56
C GLU A 31 -14.72 -5.52 15.70
N ASN A 32 -15.30 -6.71 15.51
CA ASN A 32 -14.57 -7.98 15.40
C ASN A 32 -13.62 -8.26 16.57
N ALA A 33 -14.05 -7.93 17.79
CA ALA A 33 -13.26 -8.16 18.99
C ALA A 33 -13.17 -9.65 19.33
N GLU A 34 -11.95 -10.18 19.33
CA GLU A 34 -11.65 -11.58 19.58
C GLU A 34 -10.49 -11.71 20.57
N PRO A 35 -10.55 -12.64 21.54
CA PRO A 35 -9.42 -12.92 22.40
C PRO A 35 -8.30 -13.59 21.58
N PHE A 36 -7.05 -13.32 21.94
CA PHE A 36 -5.89 -14.03 21.40
C PHE A 36 -4.99 -14.53 22.52
N GLU A 37 -4.28 -15.61 22.23
CA GLU A 37 -3.17 -16.12 23.05
C GLU A 37 -2.00 -16.43 22.12
N GLU A 38 -0.82 -15.93 22.46
CA GLU A 38 0.41 -16.14 21.71
C GLU A 38 1.50 -16.64 22.67
N LYS A 39 2.05 -17.81 22.37
CA LYS A 39 3.16 -18.39 23.13
C LYS A 39 4.47 -18.07 22.44
N ARG A 40 5.40 -17.46 23.16
CA ARG A 40 6.80 -17.28 22.75
C ARG A 40 7.70 -17.80 23.85
N ASP A 41 8.42 -18.87 23.55
CA ASP A 41 9.26 -19.59 24.51
C ASP A 41 8.48 -19.96 25.79
N GLU A 42 8.90 -19.45 26.94
CA GLU A 42 8.26 -19.68 28.25
C GLU A 42 7.17 -18.62 28.59
N LEU A 43 6.94 -17.64 27.72
CA LEU A 43 5.98 -16.56 27.95
C LEU A 43 4.68 -16.79 27.17
N THR A 44 3.55 -16.69 27.88
CA THR A 44 2.23 -16.64 27.27
C THR A 44 1.73 -15.20 27.31
N ILE A 45 1.44 -14.63 26.14
CA ILE A 45 0.84 -13.31 26.00
C ILE A 45 -0.63 -13.52 25.64
N SER A 46 -1.54 -13.00 26.47
CA SER A 46 -2.98 -13.03 26.22
C SER A 46 -3.51 -11.61 26.10
N GLY A 47 -4.52 -11.42 25.25
CA GLY A 47 -5.22 -10.15 25.14
C GLY A 47 -6.38 -10.24 24.17
N TRP A 48 -6.74 -9.10 23.59
CA TRP A 48 -7.80 -8.95 22.60
C TRP A 48 -7.27 -8.32 21.34
N VAL A 49 -7.83 -8.71 20.20
CA VAL A 49 -7.60 -8.08 18.91
C VAL A 49 -8.95 -7.62 18.35
N TYR A 50 -9.00 -6.41 17.82
CA TYR A 50 -10.22 -5.81 17.29
C TYR A 50 -9.91 -4.82 16.18
N ASP A 51 -10.90 -4.53 15.34
CA ASP A 51 -10.84 -3.44 14.39
C ASP A 51 -11.25 -2.14 15.07
N GLU A 52 -10.41 -1.11 14.96
CA GLU A 52 -10.64 0.23 15.50
C GLU A 52 -10.73 1.26 14.38
N TYR A 53 -11.76 2.10 14.37
CA TYR A 53 -11.94 3.18 13.39
C TYR A 53 -12.13 4.53 14.07
N HIS A 54 -11.66 5.60 13.44
CA HIS A 54 -11.60 6.94 14.06
C HIS A 54 -12.45 7.98 13.33
N LEU A 55 -13.11 8.83 14.11
CA LEU A 55 -13.65 10.11 13.65
C LEU A 55 -13.34 11.22 14.64
N GLU A 56 -13.15 12.42 14.12
CA GLU A 56 -13.12 13.65 14.94
C GLU A 56 -14.45 14.37 14.76
N LEU A 57 -15.20 14.52 15.84
CA LEU A 57 -16.50 15.20 15.84
C LEU A 57 -16.48 16.35 16.83
N ASN A 58 -17.25 17.41 16.55
CA ASN A 58 -17.43 18.48 17.53
C ASN A 58 -18.11 17.92 18.78
N MET A 59 -17.61 18.30 19.95
CA MET A 59 -18.15 17.91 21.24
C MET A 59 -19.37 18.78 21.56
N TYR A 60 -20.48 18.13 21.89
CA TYR A 60 -21.71 18.77 22.37
C TYR A 60 -22.52 17.80 23.23
N ASP A 61 -23.43 18.35 24.03
CA ASP A 61 -24.33 17.57 24.88
C ASP A 61 -25.27 16.71 24.01
N GLY A 62 -25.24 15.39 24.19
CA GLY A 62 -26.03 14.45 23.38
C GLY A 62 -25.25 13.77 22.25
N LEU A 63 -23.97 14.09 22.04
CA LEU A 63 -23.16 13.47 20.99
C LEU A 63 -23.14 11.93 21.08
N SER A 64 -23.06 11.39 22.30
CA SER A 64 -23.05 9.94 22.52
C SER A 64 -24.38 9.30 22.10
N GLU A 65 -25.50 9.92 22.48
CA GLU A 65 -26.85 9.51 22.14
C GLU A 65 -27.10 9.58 20.62
N ASP A 66 -26.61 10.63 19.96
CA ASP A 66 -26.70 10.80 18.51
C ASP A 66 -25.90 9.73 17.76
N ILE A 67 -24.68 9.43 18.22
CA ILE A 67 -23.87 8.34 17.67
C ILE A 67 -24.58 7.01 17.86
N LEU A 68 -25.15 6.74 19.04
CA LEU A 68 -25.93 5.51 19.28
C LEU A 68 -27.16 5.42 18.36
N GLY A 69 -27.87 6.53 18.20
CA GLY A 69 -29.06 6.61 17.33
C GLY A 69 -28.75 6.42 15.84
N ASN A 70 -27.53 6.75 15.41
CA ASN A 70 -27.09 6.65 14.01
C ASN A 70 -25.76 5.89 13.85
N TYR A 71 -25.57 4.83 14.63
CA TYR A 71 -24.29 4.13 14.76
C TYR A 71 -23.72 3.66 13.42
N ALA A 72 -24.57 3.05 12.58
CA ALA A 72 -24.17 2.54 11.28
C ALA A 72 -23.64 3.65 10.34
N GLY A 73 -24.26 4.84 10.38
CA GLY A 73 -23.84 5.98 9.57
C GLY A 73 -22.46 6.49 9.99
N TYR A 74 -22.26 6.71 11.29
CA TYR A 74 -20.97 7.17 11.80
C TYR A 74 -19.87 6.13 11.62
N LEU A 75 -20.15 4.84 11.83
CA LEU A 75 -19.18 3.78 11.58
C LEU A 75 -18.77 3.72 10.10
N ALA A 76 -19.73 3.85 9.17
CA ALA A 76 -19.43 3.89 7.74
C ALA A 76 -18.55 5.09 7.39
N GLN A 77 -18.82 6.26 8.00
CA GLN A 77 -17.99 7.45 7.82
C GLN A 77 -16.57 7.25 8.39
N ALA A 78 -16.43 6.61 9.55
CA ALA A 78 -15.13 6.29 10.15
C ALA A 78 -14.29 5.37 9.26
N LYS A 79 -14.93 4.32 8.69
CA LYS A 79 -14.31 3.40 7.74
C LYS A 79 -13.85 4.11 6.47
N LEU A 80 -14.70 5.00 5.94
CA LEU A 80 -14.36 5.80 4.76
C LEU A 80 -13.16 6.71 5.04
N HIS A 81 -13.18 7.43 6.17
CA HIS A 81 -12.10 8.33 6.57
C HIS A 81 -10.76 7.60 6.72
N GLU A 82 -10.75 6.40 7.31
CA GLU A 82 -9.54 5.56 7.36
C GLU A 82 -9.05 5.18 5.96
N ALA A 83 -9.96 4.79 5.06
CA ALA A 83 -9.61 4.40 3.70
C ALA A 83 -9.01 5.59 2.92
N GLU A 84 -9.61 6.77 3.03
CA GLU A 84 -9.11 8.01 2.41
C GLU A 84 -7.72 8.39 2.91
N GLY A 85 -7.45 8.23 4.21
CA GLY A 85 -6.12 8.45 4.80
C GLY A 85 -5.02 7.55 4.22
N LYS A 86 -5.37 6.39 3.65
CA LYS A 86 -4.42 5.45 3.02
C LYS A 86 -4.25 5.66 1.52
N THR A 87 -5.19 6.35 0.86
CA THR A 87 -5.20 6.51 -0.60
C THR A 87 -3.98 7.27 -1.11
N ILE A 88 -3.65 8.42 -0.51
CA ILE A 88 -2.51 9.23 -0.97
C ILE A 88 -1.18 8.49 -0.80
N PRO A 89 -0.83 7.92 0.38
CA PRO A 89 0.38 7.12 0.53
C PRO A 89 0.45 5.94 -0.42
N SER A 90 -0.67 5.24 -0.65
CA SER A 90 -0.72 4.11 -1.58
C SER A 90 -0.42 4.53 -3.02
N LEU A 91 -0.98 5.68 -3.46
CA LEU A 91 -0.71 6.22 -4.80
C LEU A 91 0.75 6.66 -4.94
N GLN A 92 1.32 7.28 -3.89
CA GLN A 92 2.74 7.65 -3.87
C GLN A 92 3.65 6.43 -3.99
N GLN A 93 3.36 5.35 -3.26
CA GLN A 93 4.11 4.11 -3.37
C GLN A 93 4.00 3.52 -4.78
N GLN A 94 2.78 3.48 -5.35
CA GLN A 94 2.56 2.97 -6.70
C GLN A 94 3.34 3.76 -7.76
N VAL A 95 3.43 5.09 -7.63
CA VAL A 95 4.25 5.93 -8.52
C VAL A 95 5.73 5.58 -8.39
N ALA A 96 6.25 5.42 -7.17
CA ALA A 96 7.65 5.07 -6.94
C ALA A 96 8.01 3.69 -7.53
N ASP A 97 7.12 2.71 -7.38
CA ASP A 97 7.29 1.38 -7.96
C ASP A 97 7.31 1.46 -9.50
N LEU A 98 6.37 2.21 -10.10
CA LEU A 98 6.31 2.42 -11.55
C LEU A 98 7.54 3.16 -12.11
N GLU A 99 8.07 4.14 -11.38
CA GLU A 99 9.30 4.84 -11.76
C GLU A 99 10.50 3.89 -11.76
N THR A 100 10.57 2.99 -10.78
CA THR A 100 11.61 1.94 -10.70
C THR A 100 11.51 0.97 -11.87
N ASP A 101 10.31 0.48 -12.16
CA ASP A 101 10.07 -0.44 -13.29
C ASP A 101 10.39 0.23 -14.63
N LYS A 102 10.02 1.50 -14.79
CA LYS A 102 10.34 2.28 -15.99
C LYS A 102 11.85 2.41 -16.19
N ALA A 103 12.61 2.69 -15.14
CA ALA A 103 14.07 2.78 -15.23
C ALA A 103 14.68 1.44 -15.66
N ALA A 104 14.27 0.34 -15.04
CA ALA A 104 14.74 -1.00 -15.40
C ALA A 104 14.38 -1.39 -16.84
N LEU A 105 13.19 -1.00 -17.32
CA LEU A 105 12.78 -1.21 -18.71
C LEU A 105 13.62 -0.36 -19.68
N THR A 106 13.90 0.90 -19.35
CA THR A 106 14.76 1.76 -20.16
C THR A 106 16.17 1.17 -20.31
N GLU A 107 16.78 0.68 -19.23
CA GLU A 107 18.10 0.02 -19.29
C GLU A 107 18.08 -1.21 -20.20
N LYS A 108 17.04 -2.05 -20.10
CA LYS A 108 16.89 -3.23 -20.97
C LYS A 108 16.73 -2.84 -22.44
N VAL A 109 15.95 -1.81 -22.74
CA VAL A 109 15.76 -1.31 -24.10
C VAL A 109 17.08 -0.83 -24.68
N THR A 110 17.82 0.03 -23.94
CA THR A 110 19.13 0.52 -24.38
C THR A 110 20.13 -0.63 -24.59
N SER A 111 20.12 -1.65 -23.73
CA SER A 111 20.97 -2.83 -23.91
C SER A 111 20.61 -3.61 -25.18
N LEU A 112 19.33 -3.81 -25.46
CA LEU A 112 18.88 -4.53 -26.65
C LEU A 112 19.18 -3.75 -27.93
N GLU A 113 19.00 -2.43 -27.93
CA GLU A 113 19.36 -1.55 -29.04
C GLU A 113 20.86 -1.66 -29.38
N GLY A 114 21.72 -1.70 -28.36
CA GLY A 114 23.15 -1.97 -28.53
C GLY A 114 23.42 -3.33 -29.19
N GLN A 115 22.83 -4.41 -28.67
CA GLN A 115 23.01 -5.75 -29.23
C GLN A 115 22.53 -5.86 -30.69
N VAL A 116 21.42 -5.20 -31.03
CA VAL A 116 20.93 -5.15 -32.42
C VAL A 116 21.94 -4.45 -33.31
N THR A 117 22.50 -3.33 -32.86
CA THR A 117 23.52 -2.57 -33.61
C THR A 117 24.77 -3.42 -33.84
N ASP A 118 25.29 -4.07 -32.79
CA ASP A 118 26.46 -4.95 -32.89
C ASP A 118 26.23 -6.11 -33.84
N THR A 119 25.03 -6.72 -33.78
CA THR A 119 24.63 -7.82 -34.68
C THR A 119 24.54 -7.34 -36.13
N GLN A 120 24.02 -6.14 -36.37
CA GLN A 120 23.95 -5.55 -37.71
C GLN A 120 25.35 -5.30 -38.28
N MET A 121 26.29 -4.79 -37.48
CA MET A 121 27.69 -4.60 -37.91
C MET A 121 28.35 -5.94 -38.27
N ALA A 122 28.25 -6.94 -37.38
CA ALA A 122 28.82 -8.27 -37.64
C ALA A 122 28.22 -8.92 -38.89
N LEU A 123 26.92 -8.72 -39.15
CA LEU A 123 26.27 -9.23 -40.35
C LEU A 123 26.78 -8.53 -41.61
N CYS A 124 27.01 -7.22 -41.58
CA CYS A 124 27.64 -6.48 -42.68
C CYS A 124 29.03 -7.03 -43.01
N ASP A 125 29.88 -7.25 -42.00
CA ASP A 125 31.23 -7.81 -42.18
C ASP A 125 31.18 -9.18 -42.88
N VAL A 126 30.25 -10.05 -42.45
CA VAL A 126 30.05 -11.37 -43.07
C VAL A 126 29.56 -11.25 -44.51
N TYR A 127 28.63 -10.34 -44.80
CA TYR A 127 28.16 -10.10 -46.16
C TYR A 127 29.30 -9.64 -47.08
N GLU A 128 30.13 -8.70 -46.64
CA GLU A 128 31.29 -8.23 -47.41
C GLU A 128 32.28 -9.37 -47.69
N GLN A 129 32.52 -10.23 -46.71
CA GLN A 129 33.41 -11.38 -46.85
C GLN A 129 32.87 -12.40 -47.87
N ILE A 130 31.57 -12.69 -47.87
CA ILE A 130 30.93 -13.58 -48.85
C ILE A 130 31.02 -13.00 -50.27
N VAL A 131 30.76 -11.69 -50.43
CA VAL A 131 30.88 -11.00 -51.73
C VAL A 131 32.31 -11.08 -52.25
N ALA A 132 33.31 -10.86 -51.41
CA ALA A 132 34.71 -10.97 -51.79
C ALA A 132 35.09 -12.40 -52.23
N VAL A 133 34.68 -13.42 -51.49
CA VAL A 133 34.95 -14.83 -51.83
C VAL A 133 34.30 -15.21 -53.16
N THR A 134 33.01 -14.93 -53.33
CA THR A 134 32.25 -15.29 -54.56
C THR A 134 32.76 -14.58 -55.82
N SER A 135 33.31 -13.37 -55.68
CA SER A 135 33.90 -12.61 -56.78
C SER A 135 35.24 -13.19 -57.27
N THR A 136 35.95 -13.93 -56.41
CA THR A 136 37.25 -14.55 -56.75
C THR A 136 37.13 -15.95 -57.35
N THR A 137 35.97 -16.61 -57.24
CA THR A 137 35.74 -17.99 -57.71
C THR A 137 35.00 -18.11 -59.04
N GLY A 138 34.45 -17.02 -59.59
CA GLY A 138 33.66 -17.01 -60.83
C GLY A 138 34.44 -16.70 -62.12
N GLY A 139 35.76 -16.71 -62.09
CA GLY A 139 36.63 -16.38 -63.21
C GLY A 139 37.49 -17.55 -63.68
N GLU A 140 36.89 -18.64 -64.14
CA GLU A 140 37.52 -19.66 -65.00
C GLU A 140 36.51 -20.18 -66.04
#